data_AF-C9XZK5-F1
#
_entry.id   AF-C9XZK5-F1
#
_cell.length_a   1.000
_cell.length_b   1.000
_cell.length_c   1.000
_cell.angle_alpha   90.00
_cell.angle_beta   90.00
_cell.angle_gamma   90.00
#
_symmetry.space_group_name_H-M   'P 1'
#
loop_
_entity.id
_entity.type
_entity.pdbx_description
1 polymer ?
#
loop_
_entity_poly.entity_id
_entity_poly.type
_entity_poly.pdbx_seq_one_letter_code
_entity_poly.pdbx_strand_id
1 'polypeptide(L)'
;MAGLETPPDLRRDKGWIGVLLERWLGASAGSKPEQDFAALGVELKTIPIDSQGRPLETTFVCVAPLTGNTGVTWETSHVRHKLRRVLWVPVEGEREIPLAVRRVGAPLLWSPSPQEDDQLRRDWEELMDLIVLGQVERITARHGEVLQLRPKAANSKALTPAFGAHGEPILTLPRGFYLKKNFTAALLARHFLL
;
A
#
# COMPACT_ATOMS: atom_id res chain seq x y z
N MET A 1 -4.95 -27.81 0.40
CA MET A 1 -4.43 -26.82 -0.57
C MET A 1 -5.48 -25.74 -0.76
N ALA A 2 -5.10 -24.47 -0.93
CA ALA A 2 -6.03 -23.32 -0.97
C ALA A 2 -6.99 -23.26 -2.19
N GLY A 3 -7.00 -24.29 -3.05
CA GLY A 3 -7.91 -24.41 -4.19
C GLY A 3 -7.74 -23.32 -5.25
N LEU A 4 -6.57 -22.69 -5.33
CA LEU A 4 -6.23 -21.66 -6.32
C LEU A 4 -5.31 -22.26 -7.37
N GLU A 5 -5.68 -22.08 -8.64
CA GLU A 5 -4.76 -22.34 -9.75
C GLU A 5 -3.68 -21.24 -9.77
N THR A 6 -2.42 -21.65 -9.90
CA THR A 6 -1.30 -20.69 -9.96
C THR A 6 -1.16 -20.19 -11.39
N PRO A 7 -1.31 -18.88 -11.64
CA PRO A 7 -1.13 -18.34 -12.98
C PRO A 7 0.35 -18.44 -13.41
N PRO A 8 0.65 -18.38 -14.70
CA PRO A 8 2.04 -18.41 -15.18
C PRO A 8 2.83 -17.17 -14.71
N ASP A 9 2.16 -16.03 -14.55
CA ASP A 9 2.74 -14.78 -14.06
C ASP A 9 1.69 -13.84 -13.45
N LEU A 10 2.14 -12.72 -12.86
CA LEU A 10 1.28 -11.75 -12.17
C LEU A 10 0.84 -10.56 -13.03
N ARG A 11 1.02 -10.59 -14.37
CA ARG A 11 0.69 -9.44 -15.24
C ARG A 11 -0.80 -9.12 -15.21
N ARG A 12 -1.65 -10.15 -15.19
CA ARG A 12 -3.12 -10.04 -15.11
C ARG A 12 -3.64 -10.26 -13.68
N ASP A 13 -2.85 -10.91 -12.83
CA ASP A 13 -3.27 -11.38 -11.50
C ASP A 13 -2.42 -10.78 -10.37
N LYS A 14 -2.21 -9.45 -10.41
CA LYS A 14 -1.30 -8.71 -9.50
C LYS A 14 -1.56 -8.97 -8.01
N GLY A 15 -2.79 -9.31 -7.63
CA GLY A 15 -3.19 -9.59 -6.25
C GLY A 15 -3.15 -11.06 -5.84
N TRP A 16 -2.79 -11.98 -6.73
CA TRP A 16 -2.95 -13.43 -6.50
C TRP A 16 -2.20 -13.94 -5.26
N ILE A 17 -0.97 -13.47 -5.04
CA ILE A 17 -0.17 -13.86 -3.85
C ILE A 17 -0.86 -13.39 -2.56
N GLY A 18 -1.45 -12.19 -2.57
CA GLY A 18 -2.23 -11.68 -1.43
C GLY A 18 -3.42 -12.59 -1.11
N VAL A 19 -4.23 -12.89 -2.12
CA VAL A 19 -5.40 -13.78 -2.00
C VAL A 19 -5.01 -15.19 -1.54
N LEU A 20 -3.87 -15.71 -2.03
CA LEU A 20 -3.34 -16.99 -1.56
C LEU A 20 -3.08 -16.95 -0.06
N LEU A 21 -2.35 -15.94 0.43
CA LEU A 21 -1.99 -15.83 1.84
C LEU A 21 -3.19 -15.52 2.73
N GLU A 22 -4.14 -14.71 2.26
CA GLU A 22 -5.44 -14.51 2.93
C GLU A 22 -6.15 -15.84 3.19
N ARG A 23 -6.23 -16.73 2.19
CA ARG A 23 -6.86 -18.05 2.35
C ARG A 23 -6.13 -18.95 3.33
N TRP A 24 -4.80 -18.97 3.29
CA TRP A 24 -3.99 -19.79 4.20
C TRP A 24 -4.07 -19.31 5.65
N LEU A 25 -4.17 -17.99 5.86
CA LEU A 25 -4.21 -17.37 7.18
C LEU A 25 -5.63 -17.18 7.72
N GLY A 26 -6.66 -17.49 6.92
CA GLY A 26 -8.07 -17.34 7.31
C GLY A 26 -8.54 -15.89 7.38
N ALA A 27 -7.96 -15.00 6.56
CA ALA A 27 -8.43 -13.62 6.45
C ALA A 27 -9.86 -13.60 5.88
N SER A 28 -10.73 -12.80 6.48
CA SER A 28 -12.17 -12.81 6.21
C SER A 28 -12.70 -11.50 5.63
N ALA A 29 -11.85 -10.47 5.48
CA ALA A 29 -12.27 -9.13 5.09
C ALA A 29 -12.73 -9.03 3.63
N GLY A 30 -12.22 -9.89 2.73
CA GLY A 30 -12.47 -9.77 1.30
C GLY A 30 -12.07 -8.38 0.78
N SER A 31 -12.94 -7.72 0.00
CA SER A 31 -12.68 -6.36 -0.52
C SER A 31 -13.12 -5.22 0.39
N LYS A 32 -13.49 -5.49 1.65
CA LYS A 32 -13.97 -4.45 2.58
C LYS A 32 -12.86 -3.48 2.95
N PRO A 33 -13.19 -2.21 3.29
CA PRO A 33 -12.20 -1.22 3.73
C PRO A 33 -11.61 -1.49 5.13
N GLU A 34 -11.97 -2.61 5.75
CA GLU A 34 -11.47 -3.07 7.04
C GLU A 34 -10.05 -3.66 6.92
N GLN A 35 -9.44 -3.94 8.07
CA GLN A 35 -8.20 -4.71 8.12
C GLN A 35 -8.50 -6.19 7.85
N ASP A 36 -7.54 -6.89 7.26
CA ASP A 36 -7.70 -8.29 6.82
C ASP A 36 -8.10 -9.24 7.96
N PHE A 37 -7.57 -8.97 9.16
CA PHE A 37 -7.94 -9.63 10.41
C PHE A 37 -8.61 -8.63 11.36
N ALA A 38 -9.83 -8.20 11.04
CA ALA A 38 -10.56 -7.16 11.78
C ALA A 38 -10.62 -7.41 13.31
N ALA A 39 -10.86 -8.66 13.74
CA ALA A 39 -10.90 -9.02 15.16
C ALA A 39 -9.54 -8.86 15.88
N LEU A 40 -8.42 -8.96 15.15
CA LEU A 40 -7.07 -8.79 15.68
C LEU A 40 -6.53 -7.37 15.51
N GLY A 41 -7.20 -6.56 14.68
CA GLY A 41 -6.71 -5.25 14.31
C GLY A 41 -5.42 -5.29 13.47
N VAL A 42 -5.24 -6.32 12.62
CA VAL A 42 -4.02 -6.56 11.84
C VAL A 42 -4.32 -6.53 10.34
N GLU A 43 -3.54 -5.75 9.59
CA GLU A 43 -3.52 -5.77 8.12
C GLU A 43 -2.47 -6.78 7.62
N LEU A 44 -2.80 -7.54 6.57
CA LEU A 44 -1.87 -8.42 5.86
C LEU A 44 -1.26 -7.67 4.68
N LYS A 45 0.07 -7.66 4.57
CA LYS A 45 0.75 -7.13 3.38
C LYS A 45 1.83 -8.07 2.90
N THR A 46 1.76 -8.40 1.62
CA THR A 46 2.84 -9.11 0.94
C THR A 46 3.87 -8.10 0.45
N ILE A 47 5.14 -8.48 0.46
CA ILE A 47 6.22 -7.63 -0.05
C ILE A 47 7.17 -8.45 -0.94
N PRO A 48 7.22 -8.16 -2.25
CA PRO A 48 8.15 -8.84 -3.14
C PRO A 48 9.58 -8.37 -2.84
N ILE A 49 10.48 -9.33 -2.58
CA ILE A 49 11.89 -9.08 -2.27
C ILE A 49 12.83 -9.75 -3.28
N ASP A 50 14.02 -9.18 -3.46
CA ASP A 50 15.12 -9.81 -4.18
C ASP A 50 15.86 -10.85 -3.31
N SER A 51 16.85 -11.52 -3.90
CA SER A 51 17.73 -12.47 -3.23
C SER A 51 18.54 -11.89 -2.07
N GLN A 52 18.61 -10.56 -1.93
CA GLN A 52 19.25 -9.85 -0.82
C GLN A 52 18.23 -9.35 0.21
N GLY A 53 16.96 -9.73 0.09
CA GLY A 53 15.89 -9.29 1.00
C GLY A 53 15.40 -7.86 0.76
N ARG A 54 15.82 -7.21 -0.33
CA ARG A 54 15.45 -5.81 -0.61
C ARG A 54 14.10 -5.74 -1.33
N PRO A 55 13.21 -4.80 -0.95
CA PRO A 55 11.94 -4.62 -1.65
C PRO A 55 12.13 -4.29 -3.13
N LEU A 56 11.40 -5.00 -3.99
CA LEU A 56 11.41 -4.77 -5.43
C LEU A 56 10.43 -3.67 -5.84
N GLU A 57 9.33 -3.51 -5.11
CA GLU A 57 8.23 -2.61 -5.45
C GLU A 57 7.81 -1.74 -4.25
N THR A 58 7.14 -0.62 -4.55
CA THR A 58 6.43 0.20 -3.56
C THR A 58 5.17 -0.51 -3.08
N THR A 59 4.84 -0.42 -1.79
CA THR A 59 3.68 -1.14 -1.24
C THR A 59 2.44 -0.25 -1.22
N PHE A 60 1.34 -0.71 -1.81
CA PHE A 60 0.05 -0.03 -1.72
C PHE A 60 -0.55 -0.06 -0.31
N VAL A 61 -1.06 1.08 0.15
CA VAL A 61 -1.72 1.22 1.46
C VAL A 61 -3.24 1.29 1.30
N CYS A 62 -3.74 2.37 0.70
CA CYS A 62 -5.17 2.57 0.43
C CYS A 62 -5.39 3.56 -0.70
N VAL A 63 -6.63 3.65 -1.19
CA VAL A 63 -7.06 4.73 -2.09
C VAL A 63 -7.01 6.06 -1.33
N ALA A 64 -6.59 7.13 -2.01
CA ALA A 64 -6.60 8.47 -1.45
C ALA A 64 -7.94 9.15 -1.78
N PRO A 65 -8.68 9.68 -0.77
CA PRO A 65 -9.89 10.44 -1.02
C PRO A 65 -9.53 11.79 -1.66
N LEU A 66 -9.98 12.02 -2.89
CA LEU A 66 -9.78 13.29 -3.60
C LEU A 66 -10.89 14.31 -3.33
N THR A 67 -11.96 13.87 -2.66
CA THR A 67 -13.10 14.66 -2.18
C THR A 67 -13.55 14.10 -0.82
N GLY A 68 -14.41 14.82 -0.10
CA GLY A 68 -14.98 14.33 1.16
C GLY A 68 -13.96 14.18 2.30
N ASN A 69 -12.88 14.95 2.23
CA ASN A 69 -11.71 14.93 3.11
C ASN A 69 -11.77 16.00 4.22
N THR A 70 -12.86 16.77 4.30
CA THR A 70 -13.08 17.78 5.35
C THR A 70 -13.07 17.14 6.74
N GLY A 71 -12.21 17.64 7.63
CA GLY A 71 -12.11 17.17 9.02
C GLY A 71 -11.35 15.86 9.22
N VAL A 72 -10.78 15.28 8.16
CA VAL A 72 -9.87 14.13 8.29
C VAL A 72 -8.51 14.62 8.79
N THR A 73 -8.01 13.99 9.85
CA THR A 73 -6.67 14.22 10.44
C THR A 73 -5.80 13.00 10.24
N TRP A 74 -4.50 13.09 10.53
CA TRP A 74 -3.63 11.92 10.51
C TRP A 74 -4.16 10.80 11.39
N GLU A 75 -4.60 11.16 12.61
CA GLU A 75 -5.09 10.26 13.65
C GLU A 75 -6.29 9.44 13.20
N THR A 76 -7.18 10.07 12.42
CA THR A 76 -8.42 9.48 11.89
C THR A 76 -8.29 9.00 10.44
N SER A 77 -7.10 9.08 9.84
CA SER A 77 -6.89 8.71 8.44
C SER A 77 -6.94 7.19 8.20
N HIS A 78 -7.40 6.79 7.02
CA HIS A 78 -7.36 5.39 6.59
C HIS A 78 -5.93 4.86 6.45
N VAL A 79 -4.97 5.72 6.09
CA VAL A 79 -3.54 5.38 5.98
C VAL A 79 -3.04 4.91 7.34
N ARG A 80 -3.22 5.73 8.37
CA ARG A 80 -2.82 5.39 9.74
C ARG A 80 -3.56 4.17 10.27
N HIS A 81 -4.87 4.07 10.02
CA HIS A 81 -5.66 2.90 10.43
C HIS A 81 -5.08 1.60 9.85
N LYS A 82 -4.77 1.56 8.55
CA LYS A 82 -4.20 0.37 7.90
C LYS A 82 -2.76 0.07 8.32
N LEU A 83 -1.96 1.10 8.63
CA LEU A 83 -0.56 0.93 9.00
C LEU A 83 -0.33 0.74 10.50
N ARG A 84 -1.36 0.90 11.34
CA ARG A 84 -1.27 0.74 12.80
C ARG A 84 -0.63 -0.59 13.22
N ARG A 85 -0.98 -1.68 12.52
CA ARG A 85 -0.44 -3.02 12.76
C ARG A 85 -0.48 -3.83 11.47
N VAL A 86 0.69 -4.25 11.00
CA VAL A 86 0.83 -4.95 9.72
C VAL A 86 1.59 -6.25 9.92
N LEU A 87 1.02 -7.35 9.44
CA LEU A 87 1.72 -8.61 9.21
C LEU A 87 2.34 -8.56 7.81
N TRP A 88 3.64 -8.32 7.74
CA TRP A 88 4.38 -8.36 6.49
C TRP A 88 4.81 -9.78 6.17
N VAL A 89 4.54 -10.22 4.95
CA VAL A 89 4.96 -11.53 4.43
C VAL A 89 5.87 -11.31 3.21
N PRO A 90 7.20 -11.42 3.38
CA PRO A 90 8.12 -11.38 2.26
C PRO A 90 7.89 -12.55 1.31
N VAL A 91 7.96 -12.31 0.01
CA VAL A 91 7.87 -13.35 -1.02
C VAL A 91 8.92 -13.07 -2.08
N GLU A 92 9.56 -14.11 -2.62
CA GLU A 92 10.51 -13.93 -3.72
C GLU A 92 9.83 -13.23 -4.91
N GLY A 93 10.43 -12.16 -5.40
CA GLY A 93 9.85 -11.34 -6.47
C GLY A 93 10.63 -11.38 -7.80
N GLU A 94 11.81 -11.98 -7.83
CA GLU A 94 12.70 -12.00 -9.00
C GLU A 94 12.01 -12.63 -10.23
N ARG A 95 12.10 -11.94 -11.38
CA ARG A 95 11.38 -12.32 -12.61
C ARG A 95 11.83 -13.65 -13.19
N GLU A 96 13.08 -14.02 -12.96
CA GLU A 96 13.68 -15.27 -13.42
C GLU A 96 13.13 -16.49 -12.65
N ILE A 97 12.52 -16.29 -11.48
CA ILE A 97 11.92 -17.37 -10.68
C ILE A 97 10.44 -17.52 -11.09
N PRO A 98 10.04 -18.67 -11.67
CA PRO A 98 8.65 -18.94 -12.01
C PRO A 98 7.73 -18.80 -10.80
N LEU A 99 6.52 -18.24 -10.99
CA LEU A 99 5.62 -17.91 -9.88
C LEU A 99 5.35 -19.10 -8.95
N ALA A 100 5.15 -20.28 -9.53
CA ALA A 100 4.80 -21.51 -8.80
C ALA A 100 5.90 -22.04 -7.86
N VAL A 101 7.15 -21.60 -8.04
CA VAL A 101 8.30 -22.06 -7.22
C VAL A 101 8.89 -20.97 -6.34
N ARG A 102 8.30 -19.76 -6.35
CA ARG A 102 8.68 -18.67 -5.45
C ARG A 102 8.38 -19.07 -4.01
N ARG A 103 9.33 -18.77 -3.12
CA ARG A 103 9.23 -19.08 -1.70
C ARG A 103 8.58 -17.94 -0.94
N VAL A 104 7.81 -18.31 0.08
CA VAL A 104 7.30 -17.41 1.11
C VAL A 104 8.34 -17.32 2.22
N GLY A 105 8.76 -16.09 2.54
CA GLY A 105 9.72 -15.81 3.59
C GLY A 105 9.11 -15.81 4.99
N ALA A 106 9.96 -15.64 6.01
CA ALA A 106 9.51 -15.49 7.39
C ALA A 106 8.65 -14.22 7.54
N PRO A 107 7.45 -14.30 8.15
CA PRO A 107 6.62 -13.14 8.35
C PRO A 107 7.17 -12.27 9.49
N LEU A 108 6.86 -10.97 9.46
CA LEU A 108 7.09 -10.08 10.60
C LEU A 108 5.83 -9.31 10.97
N LEU A 109 5.62 -9.11 12.27
CA LEU A 109 4.55 -8.28 12.78
C LEU A 109 5.11 -6.90 13.17
N TRP A 110 4.62 -5.86 12.53
CA TRP A 110 5.15 -4.50 12.64
C TRP A 110 4.08 -3.51 13.07
N SER A 111 4.50 -2.52 13.86
CA SER A 111 3.79 -1.27 14.11
C SER A 111 4.80 -0.13 13.93
N PRO A 112 4.39 1.04 13.46
CA PRO A 112 5.29 2.17 13.33
C PRO A 112 5.85 2.55 14.69
N SER A 113 7.17 2.74 14.76
CA SER A 113 7.80 3.47 15.85
C SER A 113 7.35 4.94 15.85
N PRO A 114 7.55 5.71 16.93
CA PRO A 114 7.21 7.12 16.96
C PRO A 114 7.84 7.93 15.80
N GLN A 115 9.08 7.59 15.42
CA GLN A 115 9.78 8.24 14.31
C GLN A 115 9.16 7.88 12.96
N GLU A 116 8.81 6.60 12.76
CA GLU A 116 8.13 6.16 11.53
C GLU A 116 6.72 6.76 11.42
N ASP A 117 5.96 6.84 12.52
CA ASP A 117 4.63 7.46 12.54
C ASP A 117 4.72 8.95 12.17
N ASP A 118 5.71 9.66 12.71
CA ASP A 118 5.95 11.07 12.37
C ASP A 118 6.34 11.28 10.91
N GLN A 119 7.19 10.42 10.34
CA GLN A 119 7.55 10.48 8.92
C GLN A 119 6.32 10.25 8.03
N LEU A 120 5.50 9.25 8.35
CA LEU A 120 4.27 8.96 7.61
C LEU A 120 3.26 10.09 7.73
N ARG A 121 3.13 10.68 8.93
CA ARG A 121 2.26 11.82 9.21
C ARG A 121 2.64 13.03 8.36
N ARG A 122 3.92 13.44 8.39
CA ARG A 122 4.41 14.60 7.63
C ARG A 122 4.15 14.47 6.13
N ASP A 123 4.47 13.32 5.56
CA ASP A 123 4.21 13.07 4.14
C ASP A 123 2.71 13.05 3.83
N TRP A 124 1.91 12.44 4.70
CA TRP A 124 0.46 12.40 4.52
C TRP A 124 -0.14 13.80 4.56
N GLU A 125 0.24 14.64 5.53
CA GLU A 125 -0.20 16.03 5.64
C GLU A 125 0.17 16.83 4.38
N GLU A 126 1.43 16.75 3.91
CA GLU A 126 1.88 17.41 2.67
C GLU A 126 1.05 16.98 1.45
N LEU A 127 0.83 15.67 1.30
CA LEU A 127 0.08 15.13 0.17
C LEU A 127 -1.40 15.49 0.23
N MET A 128 -2.00 15.54 1.43
CA MET A 128 -3.39 15.94 1.63
C MET A 128 -3.59 17.44 1.41
N ASP A 129 -2.64 18.30 1.80
CA ASP A 129 -2.68 19.72 1.50
C ASP A 129 -2.74 19.98 -0.01
N LEU A 130 -1.91 19.27 -0.79
CA LEU A 130 -1.96 19.35 -2.25
C LEU A 130 -3.31 18.90 -2.82
N ILE A 131 -3.94 17.89 -2.23
CA ILE A 131 -5.27 17.45 -2.65
C ILE A 131 -6.31 18.52 -2.34
N VAL A 132 -6.32 19.05 -1.11
CA VAL A 132 -7.31 20.03 -0.63
C VAL A 132 -7.20 21.36 -1.38
N LEU A 133 -5.98 21.78 -1.73
CA LEU A 133 -5.72 22.98 -2.54
C LEU A 133 -6.02 22.76 -4.04
N GLY A 134 -6.58 21.62 -4.42
CA GLY A 134 -6.91 21.28 -5.80
C GLY A 134 -5.71 21.11 -6.72
N GLN A 135 -4.54 20.83 -6.15
CA GLN A 135 -3.27 20.66 -6.86
C GLN A 135 -2.96 19.19 -7.15
N VAL A 136 -3.98 18.33 -7.21
CA VAL A 136 -3.85 16.88 -7.39
C VAL A 136 -3.01 16.50 -8.61
N GLU A 137 -3.14 17.25 -9.71
CA GLU A 137 -2.39 16.98 -10.95
C GLU A 137 -0.89 17.33 -10.85
N ARG A 138 -0.51 18.21 -9.92
CA ARG A 138 0.90 18.54 -9.64
C ARG A 138 1.60 17.45 -8.83
N ILE A 139 0.84 16.53 -8.23
CA ILE A 139 1.39 15.47 -7.38
C ILE A 139 2.13 14.44 -8.26
N THR A 140 3.44 14.46 -8.13
CA THR A 140 4.36 13.46 -8.71
C THR A 140 4.85 12.47 -7.65
N ALA A 141 5.45 11.36 -8.10
CA ALA A 141 6.07 10.36 -7.22
C ALA A 141 7.28 10.90 -6.41
N ARG A 142 7.75 12.12 -6.68
CA ARG A 142 8.84 12.75 -5.93
C ARG A 142 8.39 13.31 -4.58
N HIS A 143 7.12 13.69 -4.43
CA HIS A 143 6.58 14.18 -3.16
C HIS A 143 6.61 13.09 -2.07
N GLY A 144 6.72 13.54 -0.82
CA GLY A 144 6.94 12.74 0.38
C GLY A 144 8.32 12.08 0.46
N GLU A 145 8.77 11.72 1.65
CA GLU A 145 10.06 11.04 1.89
C GLU A 145 9.91 9.51 1.93
N VAL A 146 8.82 9.02 2.50
CA VAL A 146 8.53 7.61 2.78
C VAL A 146 7.15 7.16 2.27
N LEU A 147 6.21 8.09 2.11
CA LEU A 147 4.87 7.88 1.56
C LEU A 147 4.70 8.71 0.28
N GLN A 148 3.94 8.21 -0.68
CA GLN A 148 3.66 8.93 -1.92
C GLN A 148 2.28 8.61 -2.48
N LEU A 149 1.79 9.49 -3.37
CA LEU A 149 0.62 9.23 -4.19
C LEU A 149 1.03 8.77 -5.59
N ARG A 150 0.35 7.73 -6.08
CA ARG A 150 0.48 7.25 -7.47
C ARG A 150 -0.90 6.95 -8.06
N PRO A 151 -1.04 6.94 -9.40
CA PRO A 151 -2.28 6.48 -10.03
C PRO A 151 -2.63 5.05 -9.59
N LYS A 152 -3.88 4.84 -9.16
CA LYS A 152 -4.44 3.53 -8.78
C LYS A 152 -5.76 3.32 -9.51
N ALA A 153 -5.67 3.04 -10.81
CA ALA A 153 -6.82 2.85 -11.68
C ALA A 153 -6.91 1.40 -12.19
N ALA A 154 -8.13 0.89 -12.40
CA ALA A 154 -8.35 -0.40 -13.07
C ALA A 154 -7.91 -0.35 -14.53
N ASN A 155 -8.06 0.81 -15.17
CA ASN A 155 -7.59 1.11 -16.52
C ASN A 155 -7.33 2.63 -16.66
N SER A 156 -6.72 3.07 -17.76
CA SER A 156 -6.40 4.47 -18.02
C SER A 156 -7.62 5.38 -18.25
N LYS A 157 -8.84 4.81 -18.30
CA LYS A 157 -10.09 5.55 -18.49
C LYS A 157 -10.88 5.76 -17.20
N ALA A 158 -10.46 5.14 -16.09
CA ALA A 158 -11.16 5.29 -14.82
C ALA A 158 -10.94 6.70 -14.26
N LEU A 159 -12.02 7.41 -13.98
CA LEU A 159 -12.02 8.76 -13.45
C LEU A 159 -12.72 8.81 -12.10
N THR A 160 -12.28 9.72 -11.24
CA THR A 160 -12.91 10.01 -9.96
C THR A 160 -13.04 11.53 -9.77
N PRO A 161 -14.08 12.00 -9.07
CA PRO A 161 -14.22 13.42 -8.74
C PRO A 161 -13.04 13.94 -7.91
N ALA A 162 -12.65 15.19 -8.17
CA ALA A 162 -11.69 15.96 -7.38
C ALA A 162 -12.02 17.46 -7.51
N PHE A 163 -11.23 18.31 -6.88
CA PHE A 163 -11.29 19.76 -7.06
C PHE A 163 -10.02 20.27 -7.77
N GLY A 164 -10.19 21.24 -8.66
CA GLY A 164 -9.10 21.95 -9.32
C GLY A 164 -8.61 23.15 -8.50
N ALA A 165 -7.60 23.86 -9.03
CA ALA A 165 -6.88 24.90 -8.30
C ALA A 165 -7.74 26.13 -7.93
N HIS A 166 -8.91 26.30 -8.55
CA HIS A 166 -9.86 27.36 -8.23
C HIS A 166 -11.11 26.83 -7.50
N GLY A 167 -11.07 25.59 -7.00
CA GLY A 167 -12.18 24.94 -6.30
C GLY A 167 -13.28 24.40 -7.23
N GLU A 168 -13.06 24.44 -8.53
CA GLU A 168 -13.98 23.87 -9.53
C GLU A 168 -13.97 22.34 -9.47
N PRO A 169 -15.12 21.66 -9.63
CA PRO A 169 -15.15 20.21 -9.74
C PRO A 169 -14.45 19.75 -11.02
N ILE A 170 -13.54 18.78 -10.90
CA ILE A 170 -12.83 18.15 -12.01
C ILE A 170 -12.94 16.62 -11.94
N LEU A 171 -12.63 15.96 -13.05
CA LEU A 171 -12.41 14.52 -13.10
C LEU A 171 -10.93 14.25 -13.31
N THR A 172 -10.35 13.39 -12.47
CA THR A 172 -8.93 12.99 -12.59
C THR A 172 -8.77 11.49 -12.35
N LEU A 173 -7.56 10.97 -12.60
CA LEU A 173 -7.25 9.58 -12.31
C LEU A 173 -7.27 9.33 -10.81
N PRO A 174 -7.87 8.21 -10.34
CA PRO A 174 -7.82 7.85 -8.93
C PRO A 174 -6.39 7.70 -8.44
N ARG A 175 -6.12 8.16 -7.22
CA ARG A 175 -4.81 8.08 -6.57
C ARG A 175 -4.84 7.08 -5.42
N GLY A 176 -3.71 6.46 -5.16
CA GLY A 176 -3.49 5.59 -4.02
C GLY A 176 -2.23 6.00 -3.27
N PHE A 177 -2.24 5.81 -1.95
CA PHE A 177 -1.08 5.93 -1.10
C PHE A 177 -0.20 4.70 -1.23
N TYR A 178 1.11 4.91 -1.35
CA TYR A 178 2.11 3.87 -1.43
C TYR A 178 3.28 4.17 -0.50
N LEU A 179 3.73 3.17 0.25
CA LEU A 179 5.01 3.21 0.94
C LEU A 179 6.14 3.09 -0.08
N LYS A 180 7.12 3.98 0.01
CA LYS A 180 8.32 3.95 -0.80
C LYS A 180 9.25 2.82 -0.36
N LYS A 181 10.10 2.37 -1.29
CA LYS A 181 10.99 1.23 -1.07
C LYS A 181 12.03 1.47 0.03
N ASN A 182 12.48 2.71 0.23
CA ASN A 182 13.39 3.07 1.32
C ASN A 182 12.75 2.79 2.70
N PHE A 183 11.47 3.12 2.87
CA PHE A 183 10.75 2.85 4.12
C PHE A 183 10.63 1.35 4.39
N THR A 184 10.19 0.58 3.39
CA THR A 184 10.05 -0.87 3.55
C THR A 184 11.38 -1.62 3.57
N ALA A 185 12.44 -1.08 2.98
CA ALA A 185 13.79 -1.63 3.11
C ALA A 185 14.30 -1.46 4.54
N ALA A 186 14.15 -0.26 5.11
CA ALA A 186 14.58 0.04 6.47
C ALA A 186 13.84 -0.81 7.52
N LEU A 187 12.52 -1.01 7.35
CA LEU A 187 11.75 -1.86 8.28
C LEU A 187 12.20 -3.33 8.22
N LEU A 188 12.46 -3.86 7.01
CA LEU A 188 12.89 -5.25 6.83
C LEU A 188 14.30 -5.46 7.40
N ALA A 189 15.23 -4.55 7.07
CA ALA A 189 16.60 -4.62 7.55
C ALA A 189 16.67 -4.54 9.08
N ARG A 190 15.89 -3.66 9.70
CA ARG A 190 15.83 -3.55 11.17
C ARG A 190 15.31 -4.83 11.84
N HIS A 191 14.33 -5.50 11.23
CA HIS A 191 13.73 -6.70 11.83
C HIS A 191 14.61 -7.95 11.64
N PHE A 192 15.14 -8.15 10.44
CA PHE A 192 15.93 -9.35 10.08
C PHE A 192 17.44 -9.16 10.22
N LEU A 193 17.91 -7.99 10.63
CA LEU A 193 19.32 -7.62 10.75
C LEU A 193 20.09 -7.81 9.42
N LEU A 194 19.52 -7.28 8.34
CA LEU A 194 20.09 -7.31 6.98
C LEU A 194 21.09 -6.18 6.75
#